data_AF-R7VYW5-F1
#
_entry.id   AF-R7VYW5-F1
#
_cell.length_a   1.000
_cell.length_b   1.000
_cell.length_c   1.000
_cell.angle_alpha   90.00
_cell.angle_beta   90.00
_cell.angle_gamma   90.00
#
_symmetry.space_group_name_H-M   'P 1'
#
loop_
_entity.id
_entity.type
_entity.pdbx_description
1 polymer ?
#
loop_
_entity_poly.entity_id
_entity_poly.type
_entity_poly.pdbx_seq_one_letter_code
_entity_poly.pdbx_strand_id
1 'polypeptide(L)'
;MFKKNVDAKALQRLSGADKKKLRRTAKQRFPQASDDDLDAILPPKVEITVAKYPSRTLVYGIEGELPMLFDIDGRGHELFPTVHVLLTN
;
A
#
# COMPACT_ATOMS: atom_id res chain seq x y z
N MET A 1 -6.46 2.15 13.90
CA MET A 1 -6.46 0.83 13.20
C MET A 1 -5.31 -0.01 13.77
N PHE A 2 -5.35 -1.35 13.73
CA PHE A 2 -4.29 -2.24 14.26
C PHE A 2 -4.01 -2.17 15.79
N LYS A 3 -4.99 -1.75 16.62
CA LYS A 3 -4.85 -1.78 18.10
C LYS A 3 -4.85 -3.20 18.68
N LYS A 4 -5.50 -4.14 17.98
CA LYS A 4 -5.53 -5.57 18.32
C LYS A 4 -4.86 -6.33 17.19
N ASN A 5 -4.24 -7.46 17.52
CA ASN A 5 -3.76 -8.41 16.52
C ASN A 5 -4.94 -8.85 15.65
N VAL A 6 -4.73 -8.81 14.34
CA VAL A 6 -5.70 -9.25 13.35
C VAL A 6 -4.92 -9.90 12.23
N ASP A 7 -5.38 -11.05 11.78
CA ASP A 7 -4.75 -11.78 10.68
C ASP A 7 -5.36 -11.36 9.34
N ALA A 8 -4.53 -11.40 8.30
CA ALA A 8 -5.00 -11.22 6.94
C ALA A 8 -5.85 -12.43 6.53
N LYS A 9 -7.00 -12.17 5.92
CA LYS A 9 -7.86 -13.20 5.32
C LYS A 9 -7.30 -13.73 4.01
N ALA A 10 -6.52 -12.93 3.30
CA ALA A 10 -5.90 -13.30 2.03
C ALA A 10 -4.67 -12.43 1.77
N LEU A 11 -3.71 -12.98 1.04
CA LEU A 11 -2.56 -12.28 0.48
C LEU A 11 -2.51 -12.58 -1.03
N GLN A 12 -2.40 -11.55 -1.85
CA GLN A 12 -2.44 -11.69 -3.31
C GLN A 12 -1.42 -10.76 -3.97
N ARG A 13 -0.76 -11.21 -5.04
CA ARG A 13 0.00 -10.32 -5.93
C ARG A 13 -0.96 -9.44 -6.73
N LEU A 14 -0.60 -8.16 -6.90
CA LEU A 14 -1.35 -7.25 -7.74
C LEU A 14 -1.05 -7.48 -9.23
N SER A 15 -2.09 -7.39 -10.05
CA SER A 15 -1.92 -7.31 -11.50
C SER A 15 -1.18 -6.02 -11.89
N GLY A 16 -0.57 -5.97 -13.08
CA GLY A 16 0.07 -4.74 -13.57
C GLY A 16 -0.91 -3.56 -13.68
N ALA A 17 -2.18 -3.82 -13.99
CA ALA A 17 -3.23 -2.80 -14.04
C ALA A 17 -3.55 -2.25 -12.64
N ASP A 18 -3.63 -3.13 -11.63
CA ASP A 18 -3.89 -2.73 -10.25
C ASP A 18 -2.70 -1.99 -9.63
N LYS A 19 -1.45 -2.39 -9.94
CA LYS A 19 -0.25 -1.64 -9.55
C LYS A 19 -0.30 -0.20 -10.09
N LYS A 20 -0.63 -0.04 -11.38
CA LYS A 20 -0.78 1.29 -12.01
C LYS A 20 -1.91 2.10 -11.36
N LYS A 21 -3.05 1.46 -11.04
CA LYS A 21 -4.16 2.10 -10.34
C LYS A 21 -3.73 2.58 -8.95
N LEU A 22 -3.05 1.74 -8.18
CA LEU A 22 -2.54 2.07 -6.85
C LEU A 22 -1.58 3.27 -6.90
N ARG A 23 -0.61 3.28 -7.83
CA ARG A 23 0.33 4.40 -7.97
C ARG A 23 -0.39 5.71 -8.31
N ARG A 24 -1.39 5.67 -9.19
CA ARG A 24 -2.21 6.85 -9.50
C ARG A 24 -2.99 7.33 -8.28
N THR A 25 -3.59 6.43 -7.52
CA THR A 25 -4.30 6.77 -6.27
C THR A 25 -3.33 7.36 -5.25
N ALA A 26 -2.12 6.80 -5.08
CA ALA A 26 -1.09 7.35 -4.21
C ALA A 26 -0.71 8.79 -4.60
N LYS A 27 -0.46 9.06 -5.89
CA LYS A 27 -0.18 10.41 -6.40
C LYS A 27 -1.31 11.41 -6.11
N GLN A 28 -2.56 10.97 -6.18
CA GLN A 28 -3.72 11.81 -5.85
C GLN A 28 -3.84 12.08 -4.35
N ARG A 29 -3.46 11.10 -3.51
CA ARG A 29 -3.58 11.18 -2.04
C ARG A 29 -2.40 11.86 -1.38
N PHE A 30 -1.22 11.81 -2.01
CA PHE A 30 0.02 12.39 -1.54
C PHE A 30 0.52 13.45 -2.54
N PRO A 31 -0.19 14.58 -2.71
CA PRO A 31 0.14 15.58 -3.73
C PRO A 31 1.51 16.26 -3.51
N GLN A 32 2.10 16.13 -2.32
CA GLN A 32 3.42 16.64 -1.98
C GLN A 32 4.54 15.63 -2.21
N ALA A 33 4.21 14.36 -2.45
CA ALA A 33 5.20 13.33 -2.76
C ALA A 33 5.66 13.49 -4.21
N SER A 34 6.97 13.52 -4.42
CA SER A 34 7.57 13.51 -5.75
C SER A 34 7.33 12.15 -6.44
N ASP A 35 7.58 12.08 -7.75
CA ASP A 35 7.52 10.79 -8.44
C ASP A 35 8.60 9.82 -7.93
N ASP A 36 9.75 10.32 -7.45
CA ASP A 36 10.81 9.51 -6.84
C ASP A 36 10.38 8.94 -5.48
N ASP A 37 9.71 9.74 -4.64
CA ASP A 37 9.13 9.27 -3.37
C ASP A 37 8.10 8.15 -3.62
N LEU A 38 7.26 8.33 -4.65
CA LEU A 38 6.27 7.32 -5.03
C LEU A 38 6.93 6.04 -5.58
N ASP A 39 8.03 6.16 -6.31
CA ASP A 39 8.76 5.01 -6.85
C ASP A 39 9.55 4.27 -5.75
N ALA A 40 9.98 4.96 -4.68
CA ALA A 40 10.54 4.32 -3.49
C ALA A 40 9.49 3.48 -2.73
N ILE A 41 8.23 3.94 -2.68
CA ILE A 41 7.13 3.25 -2.00
C ILE A 41 6.51 2.15 -2.87
N LEU A 42 6.39 2.40 -4.18
CA LEU A 42 5.76 1.51 -5.17
C LEU A 42 6.69 1.29 -6.38
N PRO A 43 7.78 0.53 -6.23
CA PRO A 43 8.76 0.40 -7.30
C PRO A 43 8.14 -0.25 -8.55
N PRO A 44 8.43 0.27 -9.76
CA PRO A 44 7.71 -0.12 -10.98
C PRO A 44 8.01 -1.54 -11.47
N LYS A 45 9.13 -2.13 -11.04
CA LYS A 45 9.65 -3.42 -11.53
C LYS A 45 9.61 -4.54 -10.48
N VAL A 46 8.95 -4.32 -9.35
CA VAL A 46 8.86 -5.33 -8.28
C VAL A 46 7.44 -5.90 -8.17
N GLU A 47 7.34 -7.04 -7.49
CA GLU A 47 6.06 -7.62 -7.15
C GLU A 47 5.47 -6.92 -5.94
N ILE A 48 4.25 -6.41 -6.11
CA ILE A 48 3.46 -5.77 -5.05
C ILE A 48 2.37 -6.74 -4.64
N THR A 49 2.21 -6.92 -3.34
CA THR A 49 1.15 -7.72 -2.76
C THR A 49 0.12 -6.84 -2.06
N VAL A 50 -1.09 -7.38 -1.92
CA VAL A 50 -2.16 -6.82 -1.10
C VAL A 50 -2.63 -7.87 -0.10
N ALA A 51 -2.48 -7.57 1.19
CA ALA A 51 -3.10 -8.31 2.28
C ALA A 51 -4.49 -7.74 2.55
N LYS A 52 -5.50 -8.60 2.60
CA LYS A 52 -6.90 -8.23 2.81
C LYS A 52 -7.33 -8.59 4.22
N TYR A 53 -7.79 -7.61 4.99
CA TYR A 53 -8.23 -7.79 6.36
C TYR A 53 -9.76 -7.83 6.49
N PRO A 54 -10.30 -8.37 7.60
CA PRO A 54 -11.75 -8.45 7.82
C PRO A 54 -12.48 -7.10 7.75
N SER A 55 -11.81 -6.00 8.10
CA SER A 55 -12.34 -4.63 8.16
C SER A 55 -12.40 -3.92 6.80
N ARG A 56 -12.28 -4.64 5.67
CA ARG A 56 -12.05 -4.10 4.32
C ARG A 56 -10.71 -3.40 4.12
N THR A 57 -9.91 -3.31 5.18
CA THR A 57 -8.57 -2.76 5.12
C THR A 57 -7.71 -3.55 4.16
N LEU A 58 -7.04 -2.84 3.28
CA LEU A 58 -6.05 -3.37 2.37
C LEU A 58 -4.69 -2.89 2.84
N VAL A 59 -3.71 -3.78 2.90
CA VAL A 59 -2.33 -3.44 3.23
C VAL A 59 -1.46 -3.85 2.05
N TYR A 60 -0.79 -2.88 1.45
CA TYR A 60 0.06 -3.07 0.29
C TYR A 60 1.53 -3.13 0.71
N GLY A 61 2.29 -4.05 0.12
CA GLY A 61 3.72 -4.18 0.39
C GLY A 61 4.45 -4.80 -0.78
N ILE A 62 5.77 -4.63 -0.80
CA ILE A 62 6.64 -5.35 -1.73
C ILE A 62 6.69 -6.82 -1.28
N GLU A 63 6.63 -7.75 -2.22
CA GLU A 63 6.61 -9.17 -1.90
C GLU A 63 7.86 -9.60 -1.11
N GLY A 64 7.65 -10.20 0.06
CA GLY A 64 8.73 -10.64 0.95
C GLY A 64 9.32 -9.53 1.83
N GLU A 65 8.81 -8.30 1.74
CA GLU A 65 9.29 -7.15 2.52
C GLU A 65 8.24 -6.63 3.50
N LEU A 66 8.52 -5.48 4.11
CA LEU A 66 7.63 -4.81 5.04
C LEU A 66 6.47 -4.09 4.32
N PRO A 67 5.33 -3.89 5.00
CA PRO A 67 4.20 -3.17 4.41
C PRO A 67 4.52 -1.69 4.16
N MET A 68 4.06 -1.18 3.03
CA MET A 68 4.37 0.17 2.53
C MET A 68 3.19 1.12 2.71
N LEU A 69 1.99 0.70 2.29
CA LEU A 69 0.77 1.50 2.35
C LEU A 69 -0.38 0.71 2.98
N PHE A 70 -1.36 1.41 3.54
CA PHE A 70 -2.62 0.80 3.93
C PHE A 70 -3.81 1.70 3.54
N ASP A 71 -4.86 1.06 3.05
CA ASP A 71 -6.13 1.67 2.67
C ASP A 71 -7.20 1.19 3.64
N ILE A 72 -7.76 2.10 4.44
CA ILE A 72 -8.64 1.73 5.54
C ILE A 72 -10.07 1.45 5.12
N ASP A 73 -10.49 1.96 3.96
CA ASP A 73 -11.84 1.78 3.43
C ASP A 73 -11.90 0.78 2.27
N GLY A 74 -10.74 0.40 1.73
CA GLY A 74 -10.58 -0.56 0.63
C GLY A 74 -11.06 -0.01 -0.72
N ARG A 75 -11.25 1.30 -0.81
CA ARG A 75 -11.74 2.02 -2.00
C ARG A 75 -10.71 3.01 -2.53
N GLY A 76 -9.59 3.17 -1.85
CA GLY A 76 -8.53 4.12 -2.15
C GLY A 76 -8.85 5.54 -1.71
N HIS A 77 -9.87 5.73 -0.86
CA HIS A 77 -10.16 7.08 -0.35
C HIS A 77 -9.33 7.42 0.88
N GLU A 78 -9.04 6.44 1.72
CA GLU A 78 -8.30 6.66 2.95
C GLU A 78 -7.01 5.84 2.93
N LEU A 79 -6.12 6.24 2.03
CA LEU A 79 -4.81 5.63 1.80
C LEU A 79 -3.73 6.37 2.60
N PHE A 80 -2.91 5.61 3.34
CA PHE A 80 -1.86 6.14 4.21
C PHE A 80 -0.56 5.34 4.05
N PRO A 81 0.61 5.98 4.23
CA PRO A 81 1.86 5.26 4.38
C PRO A 81 1.96 4.59 5.75
N THR A 82 2.71 3.49 5.83
CA THR A 82 3.04 2.89 7.13
C THR A 82 4.08 3.74 7.87
N VAL A 83 4.17 3.54 9.19
CA VAL A 83 5.18 4.21 10.01
C VAL A 83 6.60 3.85 9.56
N HIS A 84 6.81 2.62 9.07
CA HIS A 84 8.10 2.20 8.51
C HIS A 84 8.53 3.11 7.36
N VAL A 85 7.66 3.32 6.37
CA VAL A 85 7.94 4.19 5.22
C VAL A 85 8.28 5.62 5.63
N LEU A 86 7.57 6.17 6.61
CA LEU A 86 7.79 7.54 7.08
C LEU A 86 9.08 7.74 7.88
N LEU A 87 9.72 6.66 8.33
CA LEU A 87 10.96 6.71 9.12
C LEU A 87 12.21 6.37 8.31
N THR A 88 12.06 5.83 7.10
CA THR A 88 13.18 5.35 6.28
C THR A 88 13.40 6.13 5.00
N ASN A 89 12.50 7.06 4.65
CA ASN A 89 12.59 7.91 3.47
C ASN A 89 12.53 9.38 3.85
#